data_AF-J2GPJ2-F1
#
_entry.id   AF-J2GPJ2-F1
#
_cell.length_a   1.000
_cell.length_b   1.000
_cell.length_c   1.000
_cell.angle_alpha   90.00
_cell.angle_beta   90.00
_cell.angle_gamma   90.00
#
_symmetry.space_group_name_H-M   'P 1'
#
loop_
_entity.id
_entity.type
_entity.pdbx_description
1 polymer ?
#
loop_
_entity_poly.entity_id
_entity_poly.type
_entity_poly.pdbx_seq_one_letter_code
_entity_poly.pdbx_strand_id
1 'polypeptide(L)'
;MPAYLQNGSRFTGPVSYVGDGDSLCVALGASTDRWVEVRLEDFYAPELHAPGGAQAKAALERIASGKTISCIADHQSHDRVVARCALGGRSVGDMMRAAGISEGGNGR
;
A
#
# COMPACT_ATOMS: atom_id res chain seq x y z
N MET A 1 1.87 18.41 6.03
CA MET A 1 1.10 17.21 5.69
C MET A 1 -0.40 17.55 5.70
N PRO A 2 -1.19 17.13 4.70
CA PRO A 2 -2.65 17.28 4.72
C PRO A 2 -3.29 16.59 5.93
N ALA A 3 -4.39 17.14 6.46
CA ALA A 3 -5.05 16.60 7.66
C ALA A 3 -5.49 15.14 7.51
N TYR A 4 -5.87 14.72 6.30
CA TYR A 4 -6.31 13.34 6.01
C TYR A 4 -5.18 12.30 6.00
N LEU A 5 -3.92 12.70 6.20
CA LEU A 5 -2.77 11.80 6.32
C LEU A 5 -2.11 11.86 7.72
N GLN A 6 -2.72 12.57 8.67
CA GLN A 6 -2.26 12.55 10.05
C GLN A 6 -2.52 11.17 10.69
N ASN A 7 -1.78 10.82 11.73
CA ASN A 7 -1.97 9.57 12.47
C ASN A 7 -3.45 9.36 12.85
N GLY A 8 -3.97 8.17 12.56
CA GLY A 8 -5.36 7.76 12.81
C GLY A 8 -6.35 8.27 11.75
N SER A 9 -5.90 9.08 10.79
CA SER A 9 -6.76 9.58 9.72
C SER A 9 -7.10 8.49 8.73
N ARG A 10 -8.36 8.48 8.29
CA ARG A 10 -8.87 7.56 7.28
C ARG A 10 -8.96 8.25 5.93
N PHE A 11 -8.45 7.58 4.90
CA PHE A 11 -8.66 7.98 3.52
C PHE A 11 -9.01 6.75 2.67
N THR A 12 -9.78 6.99 1.62
CA THR A 12 -10.33 5.93 0.77
C THR A 12 -10.24 6.38 -0.68
N GLY A 13 -9.79 5.50 -1.56
CA GLY A 13 -9.69 5.79 -2.99
C GLY A 13 -9.26 4.57 -3.79
N PRO A 14 -9.39 4.62 -5.13
CA PRO A 14 -8.87 3.58 -6.00
C PRO A 14 -7.35 3.56 -5.96
N VAL A 15 -6.77 2.36 -6.04
CA VAL A 15 -5.33 2.20 -6.27
C VAL A 15 -5.03 2.47 -7.74
N SER A 16 -4.29 3.54 -7.99
CA SER A 16 -3.93 3.97 -9.35
C SER A 16 -2.55 3.51 -9.78
N TYR A 17 -1.67 3.16 -8.84
CA TYR A 17 -0.32 2.67 -9.14
C TYR A 17 0.18 1.73 -8.04
N VAL A 18 1.04 0.78 -8.41
CA VAL A 18 1.73 -0.13 -7.49
C VAL A 18 3.23 -0.06 -7.79
N GLY A 19 4.02 0.37 -6.81
CA GLY A 19 5.47 0.52 -6.94
C GLY A 19 6.18 -0.82 -6.82
N ASP A 20 5.95 -1.49 -5.69
CA ASP A 20 6.55 -2.77 -5.30
C ASP A 20 5.50 -3.66 -4.57
N GLY A 21 5.91 -4.60 -3.72
CA GLY A 21 4.99 -5.50 -3.03
C GLY A 21 4.37 -4.96 -1.73
N ASP A 22 4.81 -3.79 -1.24
CA ASP A 22 4.27 -3.11 -0.06
C ASP A 22 3.99 -1.60 -0.29
N SER A 23 4.25 -1.08 -1.49
CA SER A 23 4.07 0.32 -1.87
C SER A 23 3.06 0.49 -3.00
N LEU A 24 2.06 1.34 -2.77
CA LEU A 24 0.98 1.63 -3.73
C LEU A 24 0.54 3.10 -3.65
N CYS A 25 -0.09 3.62 -4.72
CA CYS A 25 -0.66 4.96 -4.73
C CYS A 25 -2.18 4.93 -4.72
N VAL A 26 -2.78 5.63 -3.76
CA VAL A 26 -4.23 5.83 -3.66
C VAL A 26 -4.60 7.18 -4.24
N ALA A 27 -5.47 7.19 -5.26
CA ALA A 27 -5.95 8.43 -5.84
C ALA A 27 -7.06 9.04 -5.00
N LEU A 28 -6.81 10.22 -4.42
CA LEU A 28 -7.83 11.02 -3.72
C LEU A 28 -8.45 12.10 -4.62
N GLY A 29 -8.12 12.08 -5.91
CA GLY A 29 -8.62 13.00 -6.93
C GLY A 29 -8.19 12.56 -8.34
N ALA A 30 -8.71 13.24 -9.36
CA ALA A 30 -8.43 12.92 -10.76
C ALA A 30 -6.99 13.22 -11.18
N SER A 31 -6.33 14.17 -10.52
CA SER A 31 -4.96 14.60 -10.83
C SER A 31 -3.93 13.83 -10.00
N THR A 32 -2.74 13.60 -10.58
CA THR A 32 -1.65 12.84 -9.96
C THR A 32 -1.06 13.51 -8.72
N ASP A 33 -1.17 14.83 -8.57
CA ASP A 33 -0.77 15.58 -7.36
C ASP A 33 -1.67 15.25 -6.14
N ARG A 34 -2.82 14.62 -6.39
CA ARG A 34 -3.75 14.15 -5.36
C ARG A 34 -3.59 12.66 -5.07
N TRP A 35 -2.55 12.03 -5.61
CA TRP A 35 -2.23 10.64 -5.30
C TRP A 35 -1.38 10.60 -4.04
N VAL A 36 -1.72 9.68 -3.16
CA VAL A 36 -1.00 9.46 -1.91
C VAL A 36 -0.20 8.19 -2.09
N GLU A 37 1.12 8.30 -2.03
CA GLU A 37 2.01 7.14 -1.95
C GLU A 37 1.93 6.54 -0.55
N VAL A 38 1.53 5.27 -0.49
CA VAL A 38 1.27 4.52 0.72
C VAL A 38 2.21 3.33 0.78
N ARG A 39 2.90 3.20 1.91
CA ARG A 39 3.59 1.98 2.31
C ARG A 39 2.70 1.22 3.30
N LEU A 40 2.48 -0.06 3.05
CA LEU A 40 1.74 -0.93 3.96
C LEU A 40 2.49 -1.08 5.27
N GLU A 41 1.82 -0.79 6.39
CA GLU A 41 2.41 -0.95 7.73
C GLU A 41 2.51 -2.43 8.15
N ASP A 42 1.66 -3.28 7.57
CA ASP A 42 1.39 -4.63 8.07
C ASP A 42 1.96 -5.73 7.16
N PHE A 43 2.69 -5.37 6.11
CA PHE A 43 3.31 -6.33 5.20
C PHE A 43 4.60 -5.79 4.61
N TYR A 44 5.70 -6.53 4.76
CA TYR A 44 7.02 -6.12 4.29
C TYR A 44 7.48 -6.98 3.12
N ALA A 45 7.10 -6.58 1.91
CA ALA A 45 7.49 -7.29 0.71
C ALA A 45 9.00 -7.23 0.46
N PRO A 46 9.59 -8.25 -0.19
CA PRO A 46 10.95 -8.14 -0.70
C PRO A 46 11.06 -6.96 -1.67
N GLU A 47 12.18 -6.24 -1.60
CA GLU A 47 12.49 -5.16 -2.54
C GLU A 47 12.33 -5.63 -3.99
N LEU A 48 11.95 -4.76 -4.92
CA LEU A 48 11.62 -5.13 -6.31
C LEU A 48 12.73 -5.96 -7.00
N HIS A 49 13.99 -5.67 -6.68
CA HIS A 49 15.16 -6.36 -7.24
C HIS A 49 15.61 -7.60 -6.44
N ALA A 50 15.02 -7.86 -5.27
CA ALA A 50 15.30 -9.04 -4.48
C ALA A 50 14.52 -10.27 -5.00
N PRO A 51 14.97 -11.49 -4.70
CA PRO A 51 14.21 -12.70 -4.97
C PRO A 51 12.78 -12.61 -4.39
N GLY A 52 11.77 -12.79 -5.24
CA GLY A 52 10.37 -12.69 -4.85
C GLY A 52 9.76 -11.28 -4.94
N GLY A 53 10.55 -10.23 -5.14
CA GLY A 53 10.04 -8.84 -5.22
C GLY A 53 9.08 -8.62 -6.39
N ALA A 54 9.44 -9.10 -7.59
CA ALA A 54 8.55 -9.04 -8.75
C ALA A 54 7.24 -9.83 -8.55
N GLN A 55 7.30 -10.97 -7.85
CA GLN A 55 6.11 -11.76 -7.54
C GLN A 55 5.21 -11.05 -6.53
N ALA A 56 5.80 -10.40 -5.52
CA ALA A 56 5.09 -9.60 -4.53
C ALA A 56 4.38 -8.42 -5.20
N LYS A 57 5.09 -7.67 -6.06
CA LYS A 57 4.49 -6.59 -6.86
C LYS A 57 3.29 -7.09 -7.67
N ALA A 58 3.46 -8.15 -8.45
CA ALA A 58 2.40 -8.68 -9.30
C ALA A 58 1.19 -9.18 -8.49
N ALA A 59 1.41 -9.67 -7.26
CA ALA A 59 0.33 -10.05 -6.35
C ALA A 59 -0.42 -8.83 -5.82
N LEU A 60 0.30 -7.78 -5.39
CA LEU A 60 -0.32 -6.54 -4.91
C LEU A 60 -1.12 -5.86 -6.03
N GLU A 61 -0.58 -5.83 -7.26
CA GLU A 61 -1.30 -5.36 -8.45
C GLU A 61 -2.61 -6.12 -8.65
N ARG A 62 -2.59 -7.45 -8.63
CA ARG A 62 -3.82 -8.27 -8.75
C ARG A 62 -4.83 -8.01 -7.64
N ILE A 63 -4.35 -7.80 -6.42
CA ILE A 63 -5.19 -7.64 -5.24
C ILE A 63 -5.84 -6.27 -5.22
N ALA A 64 -5.07 -5.20 -5.48
CA ALA A 64 -5.47 -3.84 -5.14
C ALA A 64 -5.65 -2.93 -6.36
N SER A 65 -4.96 -3.16 -7.48
CA SER A 65 -4.97 -2.25 -8.64
C SER A 65 -6.39 -2.02 -9.17
N GLY A 66 -6.75 -0.75 -9.34
CA GLY A 66 -8.07 -0.30 -9.78
C GLY A 66 -9.19 -0.47 -8.75
N LYS A 67 -8.92 -1.06 -7.58
CA LYS A 67 -9.91 -1.25 -6.52
C LYS A 67 -9.84 -0.13 -5.49
N THR A 68 -10.99 0.22 -4.95
CA THR A 68 -11.09 1.18 -3.85
C THR A 68 -10.71 0.51 -2.54
N ILE A 69 -9.64 0.99 -1.91
CA ILE A 69 -9.18 0.54 -0.60
C ILE A 69 -9.41 1.64 0.44
N SER A 70 -9.58 1.24 1.70
CA SER A 70 -9.60 2.16 2.84
C SER A 70 -8.30 2.01 3.62
N CYS A 71 -7.62 3.12 3.84
CA CYS A 71 -6.35 3.16 4.55
C CYS A 71 -6.48 4.01 5.82
N ILE A 72 -5.81 3.56 6.88
CA ILE A 72 -5.66 4.29 8.14
C ILE A 72 -4.19 4.71 8.21
N ALA A 73 -3.94 6.01 8.12
CA ALA A 73 -2.60 6.57 8.21
C ALA A 73 -2.04 6.38 9.62
N ASP A 74 -0.78 5.98 9.73
CA ASP A 74 -0.05 5.92 10.99
C ASP A 74 0.94 7.10 11.08
N HIS A 75 1.99 7.11 10.26
CA HIS A 75 2.95 8.21 10.23
C HIS A 75 3.44 8.53 8.81
N GLN A 76 4.03 9.72 8.66
CA GLN A 76 4.74 10.08 7.44
C GLN A 76 6.16 9.53 7.47
N SER A 77 6.59 8.90 6.39
CA SER A 77 7.99 8.55 6.15
C SER A 77 8.46 9.20 4.86
N HIS A 78 9.23 10.27 4.99
CA HIS A 78 9.69 11.10 3.87
C HIS A 78 8.52 11.58 2.97
N ASP A 79 8.52 11.18 1.70
CA ASP A 79 7.49 11.47 0.70
C ASP A 79 6.24 10.57 0.81
N ARG A 80 6.27 9.53 1.65
CA ARG A 80 5.26 8.49 1.74
C ARG A 80 4.50 8.50 3.06
N VAL A 81 3.33 7.89 3.06
CA VAL A 81 2.56 7.61 4.27
C VAL A 81 2.63 6.13 4.58
N VAL A 82 2.98 5.80 5.82
CA VAL A 82 2.85 4.44 6.33
C VAL A 82 1.41 4.28 6.82
N ALA A 83 0.69 3.29 6.29
CA ALA A 83 -0.71 3.10 6.60
C ALA A 83 -1.13 1.63 6.55
N ARG A 84 -2.14 1.27 7.35
CA ARG A 84 -2.85 0.01 7.20
C ARG A 84 -3.94 0.16 6.16
N CYS A 85 -3.89 -0.65 5.09
CA CYS A 85 -4.92 -0.63 4.06
C CYS A 85 -5.76 -1.91 4.07
N ALA A 86 -7.05 -1.75 3.80
CA ALA A 86 -8.01 -2.83 3.71
C ALA A 86 -8.89 -2.71 2.46
N LEU A 87 -9.19 -3.86 1.87
CA LEU A 87 -10.12 -4.02 0.75
C LEU A 87 -11.30 -4.87 1.22
N GLY A 88 -12.52 -4.33 1.17
CA GLY A 88 -13.71 -5.04 1.62
C GLY A 88 -13.64 -5.52 3.08
N GLY A 89 -12.94 -4.78 3.95
CA GLY A 89 -12.79 -5.10 5.37
C GLY A 89 -11.65 -6.08 5.71
N ARG A 90 -10.94 -6.62 4.70
CA ARG A 90 -9.78 -7.50 4.91
C ARG A 90 -8.48 -6.73 4.62
N SER A 91 -7.48 -6.91 5.48
CA SER A 91 -6.16 -6.28 5.30
C SER A 91 -5.52 -6.71 3.97
N VAL A 92 -4.90 -5.75 3.28
CA VAL A 92 -4.12 -6.02 2.07
C VAL A 92 -2.92 -6.91 2.42
N GLY A 93 -2.25 -6.68 3.55
CA GLY A 93 -1.17 -7.55 4.03
C GLY A 93 -1.59 -9.00 4.25
N ASP A 94 -2.78 -9.23 4.81
CA ASP A 94 -3.32 -10.58 4.97
C ASP A 94 -3.74 -11.23 3.64
N MET A 95 -4.11 -10.43 2.64
CA MET A 95 -4.33 -10.94 1.29
C MET A 95 -3.02 -11.34 0.62
N MET A 96 -1.95 -10.56 0.82
CA MET A 96 -0.61 -10.86 0.32
C MET A 96 -0.07 -12.18 0.91
N ARG A 97 -0.17 -12.35 2.24
CA ARG A 97 0.19 -13.61 2.90
C ARG A 97 -0.62 -14.80 2.39
N ALA A 98 -1.93 -14.64 2.24
CA ALA A 98 -2.79 -15.69 1.70
C ALA A 98 -2.54 -16.01 0.22
N ALA A 99 -1.96 -15.08 -0.54
CA ALA A 99 -1.50 -15.31 -1.91
C ALA A 99 -0.14 -16.03 -1.96
N GLY A 100 0.43 -16.42 -0.82
CA GLY A 100 1.71 -17.12 -0.72
C GLY A 100 2.93 -16.21 -0.86
N ILE A 101 2.77 -14.89 -0.74
CA ILE A 101 3.88 -13.95 -0.81
C ILE A 101 4.59 -13.94 0.54
N SER A 102 5.89 -14.27 0.50
CA SER A 102 6.74 -14.22 1.68
C SER A 102 7.19 -12.79 1.95
N GLU A 103 7.23 -12.42 3.21
CA GLU A 103 7.86 -11.16 3.64
C GLU A 103 9.39 -11.31 3.61
N GLY A 104 10.06 -10.19 3.34
CA GLY A 104 11.52 -10.15 3.22
C GLY A 104 12.09 -8.76 3.00
N GLY A 105 11.27 -7.71 3.12
CA GLY A 105 11.69 -6.31 2.99
C GLY A 105 12.42 -5.81 4.24
N ASN A 106 13.23 -4.77 4.06
CA ASN A 106 13.99 -4.14 5.15
C ASN A 106 13.17 -3.12 5.96
N GLY A 107 11.84 -3.12 5.86
CA GLY A 107 10.98 -2.10 6.48
C GLY A 107 10.71 -2.27 7.96
N ARG A 108 11.35 -3.25 8.62
CA ARG A 108 11.11 -3.63 10.01
C ARG A 108 11.84 -2.73 11.01
#